data_AF-A0A920KA83-F1
#
_entry.id   AF-A0A920KA83-F1
#
_cell.length_a   1.000
_cell.length_b   1.000
_cell.length_c   1.000
_cell.angle_alpha   90.00
_cell.angle_beta   90.00
_cell.angle_gamma   90.00
#
_symmetry.space_group_name_H-M   'P 1'
#
loop_
_entity.id
_entity.type
_entity.pdbx_description
1 polymer ?
#
loop_
_entity_poly.entity_id
_entity_poly.type
_entity_poly.pdbx_seq_one_letter_code
_entity_poly.pdbx_strand_id
1 'polypeptide(L)'
;MLDDPPILKVRKPVRRPTEKQILAFAGANTSNVADCMDGRGAMHHSIKPLQMNSSTFCGPALTCFAYPADNLAVHGSASLIRARRRHRLC
;
A
#
# COMPACT_ATOMS: atom_id res chain seq x y z
N MET A 1 25.19 -15.03 -8.40
CA MET A 1 24.61 -15.08 -7.05
C MET A 1 25.28 -13.97 -6.25
N LEU A 2 24.55 -13.26 -5.38
CA LEU A 2 25.21 -12.36 -4.43
C LEU A 2 26.00 -13.21 -3.43
N ASP A 3 27.25 -12.86 -3.17
CA ASP A 3 28.12 -13.63 -2.25
C ASP A 3 27.65 -13.53 -0.79
N ASP A 4 27.05 -12.41 -0.41
CA ASP A 4 26.40 -12.22 0.90
C ASP A 4 24.95 -11.72 0.69
N PRO A 5 23.93 -12.55 0.97
CA PRO A 5 22.55 -12.15 0.75
C PRO A 5 22.14 -11.03 1.72
N PRO A 6 21.46 -9.98 1.24
CA PRO A 6 21.08 -8.87 2.10
C PRO A 6 20.07 -9.31 3.17
N ILE A 7 20.34 -8.94 4.43
CA ILE A 7 19.41 -9.20 5.54
C ILE A 7 18.23 -8.23 5.43
N LEU A 8 17.02 -8.79 5.30
CA LEU A 8 15.78 -8.00 5.24
C LEU A 8 15.55 -7.25 6.56
N LYS A 9 15.52 -5.91 6.50
CA LYS A 9 15.18 -5.06 7.64
C LYS A 9 13.70 -4.70 7.62
N VAL A 10 12.98 -5.08 8.68
CA VAL A 10 11.55 -4.81 8.83
C VAL A 10 11.30 -3.76 9.91
N ARG A 11 10.65 -2.66 9.51
CA ARG A 11 10.15 -1.65 10.46
C ARG A 11 8.65 -1.84 10.68
N LYS A 12 8.26 -2.11 11.93
CA LYS A 12 6.84 -2.18 12.30
C LYS A 12 6.20 -0.79 12.26
N PRO A 13 5.01 -0.63 11.67
CA PRO A 13 4.33 0.67 11.60
C PRO A 13 3.91 1.12 13.00
N VAL A 14 4.17 2.38 13.33
CA VAL A 14 3.86 2.98 14.64
C VAL A 14 2.41 3.49 14.70
N ARG A 15 1.84 3.88 13.56
CA ARG A 15 0.46 4.38 13.43
C ARG A 15 -0.26 3.66 12.30
N ARG A 16 -1.51 3.26 12.53
CA ARG A 16 -2.41 2.71 11.49
C ARG A 16 -3.75 3.44 11.54
N PRO A 17 -4.30 3.87 10.38
CA PRO A 17 -5.67 4.41 10.32
C PRO A 17 -6.69 3.41 10.86
N THR A 18 -7.76 3.93 11.46
CA THR A 18 -8.89 3.11 11.88
C THR A 18 -9.68 2.61 10.67
N GLU A 19 -10.48 1.57 10.85
CA GLU A 19 -11.35 1.07 9.80
C GLU A 19 -12.35 2.13 9.32
N LYS A 20 -12.91 2.93 10.25
CA LYS A 20 -13.77 4.07 9.92
C LYS A 20 -13.06 5.09 9.01
N GLN A 21 -11.80 5.40 9.28
CA GLN A 21 -11.03 6.32 8.45
C GLN A 21 -10.79 5.74 7.05
N ILE A 22 -10.47 4.45 6.94
CA ILE A 22 -10.25 3.79 5.64
C ILE A 22 -11.55 3.77 4.84
N LEU A 23 -12.67 3.36 5.46
CA LEU A 23 -13.96 3.27 4.81
C LEU A 23 -14.51 4.62 4.35
N ALA A 24 -14.13 5.73 4.99
CA ALA A 24 -14.50 7.07 4.54
C ALA A 24 -13.96 7.42 3.15
N PHE A 25 -12.90 6.75 2.69
CA PHE A 25 -12.32 6.93 1.35
C PHE A 25 -12.75 5.84 0.35
N ALA A 26 -13.56 4.87 0.74
CA ALA A 26 -14.00 3.82 -0.17
C ALA A 26 -14.86 4.40 -1.30
N GLY A 27 -14.41 4.22 -2.55
CA GLY A 27 -15.10 4.77 -3.73
C GLY A 27 -14.88 6.27 -3.98
N ALA A 28 -14.07 6.95 -3.16
CA ALA A 28 -13.72 8.35 -3.40
C ALA A 28 -12.89 8.50 -4.68
N ASN A 29 -13.13 9.58 -5.44
CA ASN A 29 -12.30 9.92 -6.59
C ASN A 29 -10.93 10.44 -6.11
N THR A 30 -9.84 9.87 -6.65
CA THR A 30 -8.48 10.27 -6.30
C THR A 30 -8.18 11.73 -6.62
N SER A 31 -8.83 12.34 -7.63
CA SER A 31 -8.67 13.78 -7.91
C SER A 31 -9.20 14.63 -6.76
N ASN A 32 -10.39 14.32 -6.26
CA ASN A 32 -11.00 15.05 -5.14
C ASN A 32 -10.14 14.92 -3.88
N VAL A 33 -9.54 13.76 -3.65
CA VAL A 33 -8.62 13.55 -2.51
C VAL A 33 -7.36 14.42 -2.66
N ALA A 34 -6.79 14.51 -3.87
CA ALA A 34 -5.64 15.36 -4.12
C ALA A 34 -5.99 16.85 -3.97
N ASP A 35 -7.17 17.29 -4.42
CA ASP A 35 -7.66 18.65 -4.26
C ASP A 35 -7.81 19.02 -2.78
N CYS A 36 -8.34 18.10 -1.95
CA CYS A 36 -8.39 18.26 -0.49
C CYS A 36 -6.99 18.32 0.18
N MET A 37 -5.93 17.97 -0.55
CA MET A 37 -4.53 18.03 -0.10
C MET A 37 -3.77 19.20 -0.77
N ASP A 38 -4.46 20.28 -1.15
CA ASP A 38 -3.92 21.42 -1.88
C ASP A 38 -3.26 21.02 -3.21
N GLY A 39 -3.87 20.06 -3.92
CA GLY A 39 -3.37 19.53 -5.19
C GLY A 39 -2.15 18.61 -5.07
N ARG A 40 -1.87 18.07 -3.89
CA ARG A 40 -0.70 17.20 -3.61
C ARG A 40 -1.08 15.74 -3.40
N GLY A 41 -0.08 14.87 -3.37
CA GLY A 41 -0.24 13.44 -2.99
C GLY A 41 -0.64 12.50 -4.13
N ALA A 42 -0.79 13.01 -5.35
CA ALA A 42 -0.97 12.17 -6.53
C ALA A 42 0.31 11.40 -6.88
N MET A 43 0.14 10.18 -7.39
CA MET A 43 1.25 9.39 -7.94
C MET A 43 1.71 9.97 -9.28
N HIS A 44 2.95 9.68 -9.67
CA HIS A 44 3.47 10.08 -10.98
C HIS A 44 2.60 9.52 -12.11
N HIS A 45 2.35 10.33 -13.15
CA HIS A 45 1.39 10.01 -14.21
C HIS A 45 1.74 8.75 -15.02
N SER A 46 3.00 8.29 -15.00
CA SER A 46 3.44 7.05 -15.64
C SER A 46 3.00 5.77 -14.93
N ILE A 47 2.55 5.86 -13.67
CA ILE A 47 2.04 4.71 -12.91
C ILE A 47 0.58 4.49 -13.30
N LYS A 48 0.31 3.35 -13.94
CA LYS A 48 -1.01 3.02 -14.50
C LYS A 48 -1.54 1.70 -13.94
N PRO A 49 -2.87 1.56 -13.79
CA PRO A 49 -3.45 0.29 -13.41
C PRO A 49 -3.29 -0.74 -14.52
N LEU A 50 -2.95 -1.97 -14.14
CA LEU A 50 -2.89 -3.10 -15.07
C LEU A 50 -4.28 -3.69 -15.36
N GLN A 51 -5.21 -3.59 -14.40
CA GLN A 51 -6.57 -4.11 -14.47
C GLN A 51 -7.56 -3.00 -14.10
N MET A 52 -8.32 -2.51 -15.08
CA MET A 52 -9.18 -1.34 -14.88
C MET A 52 -10.32 -1.62 -13.88
N ASN A 53 -10.88 -2.83 -13.92
CA ASN A 53 -12.02 -3.23 -13.08
C ASN A 53 -11.66 -3.43 -11.59
N SER A 54 -10.37 -3.49 -11.25
CA SER A 54 -9.88 -3.66 -9.89
C SER A 54 -8.81 -2.61 -9.54
N SER A 55 -8.86 -1.46 -10.20
CA SER A 55 -7.87 -0.38 -10.07
C SER A 55 -8.16 0.59 -8.92
N THR A 56 -9.35 0.52 -8.33
CA THR A 56 -9.80 1.40 -7.25
C THR A 56 -9.71 0.67 -5.91
N PHE A 57 -8.89 1.19 -5.00
CA PHE A 57 -8.74 0.66 -3.65
C PHE A 57 -8.28 1.76 -2.70
N CYS A 58 -8.57 1.58 -1.41
CA CYS A 58 -8.07 2.43 -0.33
C CYS A 58 -7.60 1.55 0.83
N GLY A 59 -6.52 1.99 1.48
CA GLY A 59 -5.96 1.25 2.60
C GLY A 59 -4.64 1.84 3.08
N PRO A 60 -4.15 1.37 4.23
CA PRO A 60 -2.84 1.79 4.73
C PRO A 60 -1.73 1.24 3.83
N ALA A 61 -0.74 2.08 3.52
CA ALA A 61 0.43 1.67 2.75
C ALA A 61 1.32 0.70 3.56
N LEU A 62 1.74 -0.39 2.91
CA LEU A 62 2.88 -1.20 3.32
C LEU A 62 3.99 -0.97 2.30
N THR A 63 5.00 -0.19 2.67
CA THR A 63 6.10 0.17 1.77
C THR A 63 7.18 -0.90 1.80
N CYS A 64 7.60 -1.37 0.64
CA CYS A 64 8.80 -2.18 0.45
C CYS A 64 9.77 -1.43 -0.47
N PHE A 65 11.06 -1.60 -0.23
CA PHE A 65 12.12 -1.04 -1.07
C PHE A 65 12.93 -2.19 -1.63
N ALA A 66 13.21 -2.14 -2.93
CA ALA A 66 13.95 -3.17 -3.65
C ALA A 66 14.96 -2.50 -4.59
N TYR A 67 16.16 -3.07 -4.68
CA TYR A 67 17.20 -2.63 -5.61
C TYR A 67 16.99 -3.23 -7.01
N PRO A 68 17.69 -2.74 -8.05
CA PRO A 68 17.67 -3.38 -9.37
C PRO A 68 18.01 -4.87 -9.28
N ALA A 69 17.22 -5.71 -9.95
CA ALA A 69 17.32 -7.18 -9.92
C ALA A 69 17.14 -7.81 -8.52
N ASP A 70 16.47 -7.14 -7.59
CA ASP A 70 16.08 -7.65 -6.27
C ASP A 70 14.56 -7.56 -6.08
N ASN A 71 13.97 -8.57 -5.44
CA ASN A 71 12.55 -8.61 -5.06
C ASN A 71 12.32 -9.18 -3.65
N LEU A 72 13.38 -9.34 -2.84
CA LEU A 72 13.32 -9.94 -1.50
C LEU A 72 12.35 -9.21 -0.59
N ALA A 73 12.39 -7.88 -0.57
CA ALA A 73 11.49 -7.08 0.26
C ALA A 73 10.03 -7.17 -0.19
N VAL A 74 9.78 -7.31 -1.49
CA VAL A 74 8.43 -7.49 -2.05
C VAL A 74 7.87 -8.82 -1.57
N HIS A 75 8.61 -9.91 -1.71
CA HIS A 75 8.18 -11.22 -1.22
C HIS A 75 8.04 -11.26 0.31
N GLY A 76 9.00 -10.69 1.04
CA GLY A 76 8.95 -10.60 2.50
C GLY A 76 7.74 -9.82 3.01
N SER A 77 7.29 -8.80 2.27
CA SER A 77 6.13 -7.98 2.64
C SER A 77 4.85 -8.78 2.78
N ALA A 78 4.67 -9.87 2.02
CA ALA A 78 3.48 -10.71 2.06
C ALA A 78 3.21 -11.27 3.46
N SER A 79 4.27 -11.65 4.20
CA SER A 79 4.18 -12.13 5.58
C SER A 79 3.75 -11.05 6.59
N LEU A 80 3.88 -9.78 6.22
CA LEU A 80 3.54 -8.63 7.05
C LEU A 80 2.14 -8.08 6.75
N ILE A 81 1.49 -8.55 5.67
CA ILE A 81 0.14 -8.16 5.32
C ILE A 81 -0.80 -8.64 6.42
N ARG A 82 -1.53 -7.69 7.01
CA ARG A 82 -2.63 -8.01 7.93
C ARG A 82 -3.90 -8.17 7.12
N ALA A 83 -4.49 -9.36 7.19
CA ALA A 83 -5.84 -9.57 6.69
C ALA A 83 -6.79 -8.57 7.38
N ARG A 84 -7.76 -8.03 6.61
CA ARG A 84 -8.94 -7.43 7.21
C ARG A 84 -9.51 -8.48 8.18
N ARG A 85 -9.62 -8.16 9.46
CA ARG A 85 -10.51 -8.93 10.34
C ARG A 85 -11.88 -8.74 9.70
N ARG A 86 -12.37 -9.74 8.96
CA ARG A 86 -13.78 -9.78 8.58
C ARG A 86 -14.50 -9.66 9.91
N HIS A 87 -15.20 -8.55 10.13
CA HIS A 87 -16.15 -8.46 11.23
C HIS A 87 -16.94 -9.77 11.19
N ARG A 88 -16.88 -10.55 12.27
CA ARG A 88 -17.85 -11.62 12.50
C ARG A 88 -19.19 -10.90 12.44
N LEU A 89 -19.89 -11.09 11.32
CA LEU A 89 -21.31 -10.81 11.22
C LEU A 89 -21.96 -11.75 12.23
N CYS A 90 -22.32 -11.18 13.38
CA CYS A 90 -23.33 -11.70 14.28
C CYS A 90 -24.50 -10.73 14.15
#